data_AF-A0A836W262-F1
#
_entry.id   AF-A0A836W262-F1
#
_cell.length_a   1.000
_cell.length_b   1.000
_cell.length_c   1.000
_cell.angle_alpha   90.00
_cell.angle_beta   90.00
_cell.angle_gamma   90.00
#
_symmetry.space_group_name_H-M   'P 1'
#
loop_
_entity.id
_entity.type
_entity.pdbx_description
1 polymer ?
#
loop_
_entity_poly.entity_id
_entity_poly.type
_entity_poly.pdbx_seq_one_letter_code
_entity_poly.pdbx_strand_id
1 'polypeptide(L)'
;MTDPSGKQQGPVQRGPARETDAREREAQAIKGLATAYIRMREEIGKVIIGQRETVDQLLISLFSRGHCLLVGVPGLAKTLLVSTIARILHLSFRRIQFTPDLMPSDITGTDVLQDDPETGRRTFQFMQGPLFTNVLLADEINRTPPKTQAALLEAMQE
;
A
#
# COMPACT_ATOMS: atom_id res chain seq x y z
N MET A 1 -22.79 -63.02 -17.69
CA MET A 1 -23.69 -62.15 -18.47
C MET A 1 -23.41 -60.71 -18.03
N THR A 2 -22.38 -60.07 -18.58
CA THR A 2 -22.42 -59.21 -19.81
C THR A 2 -23.37 -58.02 -19.58
N ASP A 3 -22.98 -56.75 -19.56
CA ASP A 3 -21.85 -56.05 -20.18
C ASP A 3 -21.67 -54.67 -19.48
N PRO A 4 -20.46 -54.08 -19.44
CA PRO A 4 -20.16 -52.74 -18.91
C PRO A 4 -20.24 -51.68 -20.03
N SER A 5 -20.54 -50.43 -19.72
CA SER A 5 -20.30 -49.34 -20.68
C SER A 5 -20.14 -47.99 -19.97
N GLY A 6 -18.88 -47.56 -19.93
CA GLY A 6 -18.45 -46.29 -19.40
C GLY A 6 -19.02 -45.11 -20.19
N LYS A 7 -19.52 -44.13 -19.44
CA LYS A 7 -19.81 -42.80 -19.98
C LYS A 7 -18.47 -42.14 -20.33
N GLN A 8 -18.09 -42.20 -21.60
CA GLN A 8 -17.02 -41.37 -22.17
C GLN A 8 -17.42 -39.89 -22.01
N GLN A 9 -16.70 -39.17 -21.14
CA GLN A 9 -16.69 -37.71 -21.17
C GLN A 9 -15.89 -37.28 -22.40
N GLY A 10 -16.60 -36.82 -23.44
CA GLY A 10 -15.98 -36.22 -24.61
C GLY A 10 -15.20 -34.95 -24.25
N PRO A 11 -14.21 -34.56 -25.07
CA PRO A 11 -13.33 -33.43 -24.77
C PRO A 11 -14.15 -32.13 -24.74
N VAL A 12 -14.00 -31.36 -23.66
CA VAL A 12 -14.58 -30.02 -23.53
C VAL A 12 -13.95 -29.11 -24.60
N GLN A 13 -14.61 -28.98 -25.75
CA GLN A 13 -14.21 -28.02 -26.79
C GLN A 13 -14.37 -26.60 -26.24
N ARG A 14 -13.25 -25.96 -25.88
CA ARG A 14 -13.19 -24.51 -25.59
C ARG A 14 -13.29 -23.75 -26.91
N GLY A 15 -14.49 -23.27 -27.26
CA GLY A 15 -14.74 -22.55 -28.52
C GLY A 15 -14.24 -21.10 -28.54
N PRO A 16 -14.01 -20.51 -29.74
CA PRO A 16 -13.37 -19.20 -29.97
C PRO A 16 -14.15 -18.00 -29.42
N ALA A 17 -15.47 -18.13 -29.22
CA ALA A 17 -16.32 -17.05 -28.71
C ALA A 17 -15.98 -16.62 -27.27
N ARG A 18 -15.47 -17.52 -26.43
CA ARG A 18 -15.03 -17.18 -25.06
C ARG A 18 -13.74 -16.35 -25.04
N GLU A 19 -12.92 -16.49 -26.08
CA GLU A 19 -11.63 -15.81 -26.20
C GLU A 19 -11.80 -14.37 -26.71
N THR A 20 -12.82 -14.13 -27.56
CA THR A 20 -13.19 -12.80 -28.04
C THR A 20 -13.79 -11.94 -26.92
N ASP A 21 -14.71 -12.52 -26.14
CA ASP A 21 -15.31 -11.89 -24.95
C ASP A 21 -14.25 -11.49 -23.90
N ALA A 22 -13.22 -12.32 -23.71
CA ALA A 22 -12.14 -12.04 -22.76
C ALA A 22 -11.27 -10.86 -23.22
N ARG A 23 -10.92 -10.81 -24.52
CA ARG A 23 -10.12 -9.72 -25.10
C ARG A 23 -10.86 -8.38 -25.06
N GLU A 24 -12.16 -8.38 -25.32
CA GLU A 24 -12.98 -7.17 -25.23
C GLU A 24 -13.08 -6.63 -23.80
N ARG A 25 -13.24 -7.52 -22.81
CA ARG A 25 -13.22 -7.14 -21.38
C ARG A 25 -11.88 -6.57 -20.95
N GLU A 26 -10.78 -7.19 -21.38
CA GLU A 26 -9.43 -6.72 -21.09
C GLU A 26 -9.19 -5.33 -21.69
N ALA A 27 -9.54 -5.13 -22.97
CA ALA A 27 -9.44 -3.83 -23.62
C ALA A 27 -10.26 -2.74 -22.91
N GLN A 28 -11.48 -3.07 -22.47
CA GLN A 28 -12.32 -2.16 -21.71
C GLN A 28 -11.74 -1.83 -20.33
N ALA A 29 -11.15 -2.81 -19.65
CA ALA A 29 -10.49 -2.61 -18.36
C ALA A 29 -9.25 -1.70 -18.50
N ILE A 30 -8.41 -1.93 -19.51
CA ILE A 30 -7.24 -1.08 -19.81
C ILE A 30 -7.67 0.36 -20.08
N LYS A 31 -8.72 0.57 -20.88
CA LYS A 31 -9.26 1.90 -21.17
C LYS A 31 -9.80 2.58 -19.91
N GLY A 32 -10.49 1.82 -19.05
CA GLY A 32 -10.96 2.29 -17.76
C GLY A 32 -9.82 2.75 -16.86
N LEU A 33 -8.77 1.94 -16.74
CA LEU A 33 -7.57 2.26 -15.95
C LEU A 33 -6.85 3.51 -16.47
N ALA A 34 -6.66 3.63 -17.78
CA ALA A 34 -6.03 4.80 -18.40
C ALA A 34 -6.83 6.08 -18.10
N THR A 35 -8.17 6.00 -18.19
CA THR A 35 -9.04 7.13 -17.87
C THR A 35 -8.97 7.52 -16.39
N ALA A 36 -8.98 6.53 -15.49
CA ALA A 36 -8.86 6.76 -14.06
C ALA A 36 -7.50 7.37 -13.69
N TYR A 37 -6.42 6.90 -14.32
CA TYR A 37 -5.07 7.43 -14.13
C TYR A 37 -4.97 8.90 -14.54
N ILE A 38 -5.53 9.28 -15.70
CA ILE A 38 -5.56 10.67 -16.17
C ILE A 38 -6.30 11.56 -15.16
N ARG A 39 -7.50 11.16 -14.75
CA ARG A 39 -8.30 11.91 -13.76
C ARG A 39 -7.56 12.07 -12.43
N MET A 40 -6.95 11.00 -11.94
CA MET A 40 -6.16 11.04 -10.71
C MET A 40 -5.00 12.04 -10.82
N ARG A 41 -4.26 12.05 -11.94
CA ARG A 41 -3.18 13.01 -12.16
C ARG A 41 -3.67 14.45 -12.20
N GLU A 42 -4.81 14.71 -12.82
CA GLU A 42 -5.43 16.03 -12.85
C GLU A 42 -5.78 16.50 -11.44
N GLU A 43 -6.38 15.65 -10.61
CA GLU A 43 -6.68 15.97 -9.20
C GLU A 43 -5.42 16.26 -8.38
N ILE A 44 -4.35 15.46 -8.57
CA ILE A 44 -3.06 15.72 -7.91
C ILE A 44 -2.49 17.08 -8.35
N GLY A 45 -2.58 17.38 -9.65
CA GLY A 45 -2.06 18.62 -10.23
C GLY A 45 -2.75 19.90 -9.76
N LYS A 46 -3.94 19.81 -9.15
CA LYS A 46 -4.62 20.96 -8.52
C LYS A 46 -3.94 21.42 -7.24
N VAL A 47 -3.25 20.52 -6.54
CA VAL A 47 -2.58 20.79 -5.26
C VAL A 47 -1.06 20.84 -5.42
N ILE A 48 -0.50 19.95 -6.23
CA ILE A 48 0.94 19.80 -6.43
C ILE A 48 1.34 20.41 -7.77
N ILE A 49 2.01 21.57 -7.69
CA ILE A 49 2.48 22.31 -8.87
C ILE A 49 3.95 21.99 -9.13
N GLY A 50 4.30 21.73 -10.39
CA GLY A 50 5.70 21.61 -10.84
C GLY A 50 6.42 20.30 -10.53
N GLN A 51 5.77 19.29 -9.92
CA GLN A 51 6.39 18.02 -9.54
C GLN A 51 5.82 16.80 -10.32
N ARG A 52 5.57 16.96 -11.62
CA ARG A 52 4.89 15.93 -12.43
C ARG A 52 5.65 14.60 -12.47
N GLU A 53 6.96 14.64 -12.65
CA GLU A 53 7.80 13.45 -12.72
C GLU A 53 7.83 12.71 -11.39
N THR A 54 8.01 13.42 -10.27
CA THR A 54 7.99 12.85 -8.92
C THR A 54 6.64 12.17 -8.62
N VAL A 55 5.53 12.80 -9.03
CA VAL A 55 4.20 12.20 -8.90
C VAL A 55 4.12 10.88 -9.67
N ASP A 56 4.60 10.85 -10.91
CA ASP A 56 4.56 9.64 -11.74
C ASP A 56 5.40 8.52 -11.13
N GLN A 57 6.61 8.82 -10.65
CA GLN A 57 7.48 7.86 -9.97
C GLN A 57 6.86 7.31 -8.67
N LEU A 58 6.22 8.18 -7.86
CA LEU A 58 5.52 7.77 -6.65
C LEU A 58 4.33 6.84 -6.95
N LEU A 59 3.55 7.16 -7.98
CA LEU A 59 2.42 6.32 -8.39
C LEU A 59 2.91 4.97 -8.92
N ILE A 60 3.97 4.95 -9.72
CA ILE A 60 4.59 3.70 -10.20
C ILE A 60 5.04 2.85 -9.02
N SER A 61 5.75 3.42 -8.05
CA SER A 61 6.17 2.70 -6.84
C SER A 61 4.99 2.15 -6.07
N LEU A 62 3.96 2.97 -5.84
CA LEU A 62 2.78 2.57 -5.09
C LEU A 62 2.04 1.40 -5.76
N PHE A 63 1.81 1.46 -7.06
CA PHE A 63 1.14 0.39 -7.81
C PHE A 63 1.99 -0.87 -7.94
N SER A 64 3.33 -0.71 -7.90
CA SER A 64 4.27 -1.83 -7.89
C SER A 64 4.51 -2.40 -6.48
N ARG A 65 3.82 -1.88 -5.45
CA ARG A 65 4.03 -2.21 -4.03
C ARG A 65 5.47 -2.01 -3.57
N GLY A 66 6.18 -1.07 -4.21
CA GLY A 66 7.54 -0.69 -3.87
C GLY A 66 7.59 0.47 -2.89
N HIS A 67 8.78 0.69 -2.34
CA HIS A 67 9.07 1.80 -1.44
C HIS A 67 9.91 2.87 -2.11
N CYS A 68 9.71 4.14 -1.75
CA CYS A 68 10.43 5.28 -2.33
C CYS A 68 11.28 6.00 -1.30
N LEU A 69 12.48 6.41 -1.69
CA LEU A 69 13.31 7.35 -0.94
C LEU A 69 13.20 8.75 -1.56
N LEU A 70 12.57 9.69 -0.83
CA LEU A 70 12.38 11.07 -1.29
C LEU A 70 13.50 11.99 -0.78
N VAL A 71 14.52 12.22 -1.60
CA VAL A 71 15.64 13.14 -1.30
C VAL A 71 15.33 14.54 -1.84
N GLY A 72 15.72 15.58 -1.10
CA GLY A 72 15.45 16.98 -1.46
C GLY A 72 15.46 17.88 -0.24
N VAL A 73 15.58 19.19 -0.48
CA VAL A 73 15.67 20.19 0.60
C VAL A 73 14.35 20.29 1.39
N PRO A 74 14.41 20.72 2.67
CA PRO A 74 13.20 21.02 3.44
C PRO A 74 12.30 22.02 2.72
N GLY A 75 10.98 21.87 2.90
CA GLY A 75 9.99 22.81 2.34
C GLY A 75 9.51 22.50 0.91
N LEU A 76 10.00 21.44 0.25
CA LEU A 76 9.52 21.02 -1.08
C LEU A 76 8.17 20.29 -1.09
N ALA A 77 7.32 20.55 -0.10
CA ALA A 77 5.98 20.00 0.00
C ALA A 77 5.91 18.46 -0.07
N LYS A 78 6.97 17.72 0.32
CA LYS A 78 7.01 16.24 0.29
C LYS A 78 5.87 15.63 1.09
N THR A 79 5.61 16.17 2.27
CA THR A 79 4.48 15.75 3.12
C THR A 79 3.14 16.01 2.44
N LEU A 80 2.96 17.18 1.81
CA LEU A 80 1.74 17.52 1.09
C LEU A 80 1.54 16.62 -0.14
N LEU A 81 2.61 16.32 -0.88
CA LEU A 81 2.60 15.42 -2.03
C LEU A 81 2.11 14.02 -1.64
N VAL A 82 2.78 13.38 -0.67
CA VAL A 82 2.45 12.00 -0.27
C VAL A 82 1.06 11.93 0.36
N SER A 83 0.71 12.87 1.25
CA SER A 83 -0.63 12.90 1.87
C SER A 83 -1.75 13.18 0.86
N THR A 84 -1.51 14.01 -0.16
CA THR A 84 -2.47 14.28 -1.23
C THR A 84 -2.75 13.03 -2.05
N ILE A 85 -1.70 12.30 -2.44
CA ILE A 85 -1.83 11.03 -3.18
C ILE A 85 -2.63 10.03 -2.34
N ALA A 86 -2.28 9.84 -1.06
CA ALA A 86 -2.99 8.93 -0.19
C ALA A 86 -4.48 9.29 -0.05
N ARG A 87 -4.81 10.58 0.10
CA ARG A 87 -6.19 11.06 0.18
C ARG A 87 -6.99 10.82 -1.10
N ILE A 88 -6.40 11.09 -2.28
CA ILE A 88 -7.07 10.89 -3.58
C ILE A 88 -7.36 9.40 -3.82
N LEU A 89 -6.47 8.53 -3.36
CA LEU A 89 -6.61 7.08 -3.47
C LEU A 89 -7.40 6.45 -2.31
N HIS A 90 -7.92 7.26 -1.38
CA HIS A 90 -8.62 6.80 -0.17
C HIS A 90 -7.80 5.78 0.67
N LEU A 91 -6.49 6.00 0.74
CA LEU A 91 -5.56 5.17 1.50
C LEU A 91 -5.38 5.75 2.91
N SER A 92 -5.24 4.86 3.90
CA SER A 92 -4.79 5.29 5.22
C SER A 92 -3.38 5.87 5.12
N PHE A 93 -3.18 7.01 5.79
CA PHE A 93 -1.92 7.75 5.78
C PHE A 93 -1.45 7.98 7.22
N ARG A 94 -0.21 7.60 7.50
CA ARG A 94 0.48 7.97 8.74
C ARG A 94 1.79 8.66 8.41
N ARG A 95 2.23 9.50 9.33
CA ARG A 95 3.51 10.21 9.26
C ARG A 95 4.26 9.97 10.56
N ILE A 96 5.54 9.62 10.44
CA ILE A 96 6.46 9.49 11.56
C ILE A 96 7.61 10.46 11.31
N GLN A 97 7.92 11.26 12.32
CA GLN A 97 9.13 12.06 12.33
C GLN A 97 10.22 11.26 13.05
N PHE A 98 11.30 10.95 12.37
CA PHE A 98 12.42 10.23 12.98
C PHE A 98 13.21 11.20 13.87
N THR A 99 13.29 10.89 15.16
CA THR A 99 14.02 11.65 16.18
C THR A 99 15.03 10.73 16.89
N PRO A 100 16.10 11.27 17.49
CA PRO A 100 17.12 10.43 18.16
C PRO A 100 16.58 9.50 19.25
N ASP A 101 15.44 9.86 19.84
CA ASP A 101 14.82 9.15 20.96
C ASP A 101 13.78 8.10 20.52
N LEU A 102 13.47 8.01 19.22
CA LEU A 102 12.44 7.10 18.72
C LEU A 102 12.86 5.65 18.91
N MET A 103 12.00 4.85 19.55
CA MET A 103 12.22 3.43 19.77
C MET A 103 11.57 2.58 18.67
N PRO A 104 12.06 1.36 18.40
CA PRO A 104 11.41 0.43 17.46
C PRO A 104 9.92 0.23 17.73
N SER A 105 9.53 0.08 19.00
CA SER A 105 8.15 -0.09 19.45
C SER A 105 7.24 1.09 19.11
N ASP A 106 7.80 2.30 18.97
CA ASP A 106 7.03 3.48 18.57
C ASP A 106 6.64 3.45 17.08
N ILE A 107 7.28 2.59 16.29
CA ILE A 107 7.00 2.37 14.87
C ILE A 107 6.13 1.12 14.69
N THR A 108 6.59 0.00 15.24
CA THR A 108 5.94 -1.32 15.06
C THR A 108 4.76 -1.53 15.99
N GLY A 109 4.67 -0.82 17.11
CA GLY A 109 3.67 -1.06 18.15
C GLY A 109 4.23 -1.82 19.35
N THR A 110 3.40 -1.94 20.39
CA THR A 110 3.80 -2.53 21.68
C THR A 110 2.63 -3.25 22.35
N ASP A 111 2.92 -4.27 23.15
CA ASP A 111 1.93 -4.92 24.01
C ASP A 111 1.75 -4.13 25.30
N VAL A 112 0.51 -3.70 25.55
CA VAL A 112 0.15 -2.96 26.76
C VAL A 112 -0.69 -3.85 27.67
N LEU A 113 -0.37 -3.86 28.95
CA LEU A 113 -1.17 -4.53 29.96
C LEU A 113 -2.38 -3.65 30.29
N GLN A 114 -3.58 -4.12 29.96
CA GLN A 114 -4.84 -3.49 30.36
C GLN A 114 -5.55 -4.33 31.41
N ASP A 115 -6.20 -3.64 32.34
CA ASP A 115 -7.15 -4.26 33.26
C ASP A 115 -8.51 -4.34 32.58
N ASP A 116 -9.07 -5.53 32.50
CA ASP A 116 -10.43 -5.76 32.05
C ASP A 116 -11.41 -5.14 33.08
N PRO A 117 -12.20 -4.11 32.70
CA PRO A 117 -13.10 -3.42 33.62
C PRO A 117 -14.19 -4.32 34.21
N GLU A 118 -14.55 -5.41 33.52
CA GLU A 118 -15.62 -6.32 33.92
C GLU A 118 -15.08 -7.48 34.79
N THR A 119 -13.88 -7.97 34.50
CA THR A 119 -13.33 -9.16 35.17
C THR A 119 -12.17 -8.88 36.15
N GLY A 120 -11.61 -7.67 36.13
CA GLY A 120 -10.45 -7.28 36.93
C GLY A 120 -9.16 -8.04 36.57
N ARG A 121 -9.15 -8.76 35.44
CA ARG A 121 -7.99 -9.52 34.97
C ARG A 121 -7.07 -8.64 34.14
N ARG A 122 -5.78 -8.86 34.29
CA ARG A 122 -4.74 -8.24 33.46
C ARG A 122 -4.62 -8.99 32.14
N THR A 123 -4.85 -8.30 31.04
CA THR A 123 -4.71 -8.82 29.67
C THR A 123 -3.68 -8.02 28.89
N PHE A 124 -2.81 -8.70 28.15
CA PHE A 124 -1.92 -8.03 27.19
C PHE A 124 -2.71 -7.74 25.91
N GLN A 125 -2.77 -6.46 25.50
CA GLN A 125 -3.37 -6.02 24.25
C GLN A 125 -2.30 -5.37 23.38
N PHE A 126 -2.17 -5.85 22.14
CA PHE A 126 -1.26 -5.27 21.17
C PHE A 126 -1.81 -3.92 20.66
N MET A 127 -1.05 -2.86 20.89
CA MET A 127 -1.31 -1.53 20.38
C MET A 127 -0.50 -1.32 19.10
N GLN A 128 -1.21 -1.29 17.96
CA GLN A 128 -0.60 -1.09 16.65
C GLN A 128 0.13 0.25 16.56
N GLY A 129 1.39 0.19 16.12
CA GLY A 129 2.17 1.37 15.79
C GLY A 129 1.74 2.04 14.48
N PRO A 130 2.30 3.21 14.15
CA PRO A 130 2.02 3.95 12.93
C PRO A 130 2.39 3.19 11.64
N LEU A 131 3.19 2.13 11.71
CA LEU A 131 3.51 1.24 10.59
C LEU A 131 2.26 0.59 9.97
N PHE A 132 1.19 0.37 10.77
CA PHE A 132 -0.06 -0.23 10.30
C PHE A 132 -0.91 0.79 9.52
N THR A 133 -0.52 1.03 8.27
CA THR A 133 -1.15 1.99 7.36
C THR A 133 -0.89 1.57 5.91
N ASN A 134 -1.65 2.10 4.96
CA ASN A 134 -1.41 1.85 3.53
C ASN A 134 -0.23 2.70 3.01
N VAL A 135 -0.13 3.94 3.48
CA VAL A 135 0.96 4.85 3.13
C VAL A 135 1.58 5.41 4.41
N LEU A 136 2.88 5.21 4.55
CA LEU A 136 3.68 5.75 5.66
C LEU A 136 4.70 6.74 5.12
N LEU A 137 4.70 7.96 5.65
CA LEU A 137 5.80 8.91 5.44
C LEU A 137 6.74 8.91 6.64
N ALA A 138 7.94 8.37 6.45
CA ALA A 138 9.04 8.42 7.43
C ALA A 138 9.96 9.60 7.11
N ASP A 139 9.75 10.73 7.78
CA ASP A 139 10.57 11.94 7.59
C ASP A 139 11.87 11.86 8.41
N GLU A 140 12.98 12.31 7.82
CA GLU A 140 14.30 12.41 8.46
C GLU A 140 14.84 11.10 9.03
N ILE A 141 14.67 9.99 8.29
CA ILE A 141 15.09 8.63 8.70
C ILE A 141 16.52 8.57 9.25
N ASN A 142 17.40 9.43 8.73
CA ASN A 142 18.80 9.57 9.12
C ASN A 142 19.03 10.15 10.53
N ARG A 143 17.99 10.59 11.25
CA ARG A 143 18.09 11.17 12.62
C ARG A 143 17.89 10.17 13.76
N THR A 144 17.64 8.90 13.46
CA THR A 144 17.43 7.85 14.49
C THR A 144 18.61 6.90 14.63
N PRO A 145 18.73 6.18 15.76
CA PRO A 145 19.69 5.10 15.91
C PRO A 145 19.50 3.99 14.86
N PRO A 146 20.58 3.26 14.46
CA PRO A 146 20.49 2.19 13.48
C PRO A 146 19.46 1.10 13.80
N LYS A 147 19.23 0.80 15.09
CA LYS A 147 18.25 -0.19 15.52
C LYS A 147 16.81 0.19 15.16
N THR A 148 16.45 1.46 15.30
CA THR A 148 15.12 1.97 14.96
C THR A 148 14.91 2.02 13.45
N GLN A 149 15.96 2.39 12.69
CA GLN A 149 15.92 2.31 11.22
C GLN A 149 15.75 0.86 10.75
N ALA A 150 16.49 -0.08 11.35
CA ALA A 150 16.41 -1.49 11.01
C ALA A 150 14.99 -2.04 11.23
N ALA A 151 14.31 -1.67 12.31
CA ALA A 151 12.93 -2.09 12.57
C ALA A 151 11.96 -1.65 11.46
N LEU A 152 12.11 -0.43 10.92
CA LEU A 152 11.33 0.01 9.77
C LEU A 152 11.68 -0.80 8.51
N LEU A 153 12.97 -1.00 8.25
CA LEU A 153 13.43 -1.71 7.04
C LEU A 153 13.05 -3.20 7.05
N GLU A 154 13.05 -3.83 8.22
CA GLU A 154 12.58 -5.21 8.41
C GLU A 154 11.10 -5.32 8.04
N ALA A 155 10.27 -4.41 8.56
CA ALA A 155 8.87 -4.31 8.19
C ALA A 155 8.62 -3.97 6.70
N MET A 156 9.58 -3.34 6.02
CA MET A 156 9.48 -3.10 4.57
C MET A 156 9.79 -4.33 3.74
N GLN A 157 10.48 -5.32 4.31
CA GLN A 157 10.91 -6.55 3.67
C GLN A 157 9.90 -7.69 3.84
N GLU A 158 9.15 -7.69 4.95
CA GLU A 158 8.01 -8.59 5.20
C GLU A 158 6.82 -8.32 4.25
#